data_AF-A0A1M3H9G4-F1
#
_entry.id   AF-A0A1M3H9G4-F1
#
_cell.length_a   1.000
_cell.length_b   1.000
_cell.length_c   1.000
_cell.angle_alpha   90.00
_cell.angle_beta   90.00
_cell.angle_gamma   90.00
#
_symmetry.space_group_name_H-M   'P 1'
#
loop_
_entity.id
_entity.type
_entity.pdbx_description
1 polymer ?
#
loop_
_entity_poly.entity_id
_entity_poly.type
_entity_poly.pdbx_seq_one_letter_code
_entity_poly.pdbx_strand_id
1 'polypeptide(L)' 'MNSLSIYTKLETLPTDLKQEVSDFIDFLLQKSSSKKNKIVPKFGSAKGKIKMSPDFDEPLEDFKEYM' A
#
# COMPACT_ATOMS: atom_id res chain seq x y z
N MET A 1 -4.80 -29.63 -2.01
CA MET A 1 -4.45 -29.95 -3.41
C MET A 1 -3.05 -30.53 -3.40
N ASN A 2 -2.87 -31.75 -3.91
CA ASN A 2 -1.55 -32.38 -3.91
C ASN A 2 -0.71 -31.79 -5.05
N SER A 3 0.52 -31.34 -4.79
CA SER A 3 1.38 -30.64 -5.78
C SER A 3 1.58 -31.46 -7.05
N LEU A 4 1.65 -32.79 -6.91
CA LEU A 4 1.82 -33.74 -8.01
C LEU A 4 0.68 -33.68 -9.05
N SER A 5 -0.55 -33.39 -8.60
CA SER A 5 -1.73 -33.32 -9.48
C SER A 5 -1.81 -32.04 -10.33
N ILE A 6 -1.06 -31.00 -9.95
CA ILE A 6 -0.97 -29.75 -10.70
C ILE A 6 0.07 -29.90 -11.81
N TYR A 7 1.21 -30.51 -11.48
CA TYR A 7 2.30 -30.74 -12.43
C TYR A 7 1.84 -31.58 -13.64
N THR A 8 1.10 -32.66 -13.41
CA THR A 8 0.58 -33.50 -14.50
C THR A 8 -0.38 -32.73 -15.42
N LYS A 9 -1.23 -31.87 -14.85
CA LYS A 9 -2.12 -30.99 -15.64
C LYS A 9 -1.32 -29.98 -16.46
N LEU A 10 -0.27 -29.39 -15.89
CA LEU A 10 0.63 -28.47 -16.58
C LEU A 10 1.37 -29.12 -17.76
N GLU A 11 1.79 -30.38 -17.62
CA GLU A 11 2.45 -31.10 -18.72
C GLU A 11 1.50 -31.43 -19.87
N THR A 12 0.23 -31.72 -19.59
CA THR A 12 -0.79 -32.02 -20.62
C THR A 12 -1.25 -30.80 -21.43
N LEU A 13 -0.92 -29.58 -20.99
CA LEU A 13 -1.36 -28.35 -21.63
C LEU A 13 -0.48 -28.01 -22.86
N PRO A 14 -1.08 -27.48 -23.94
CA PRO A 14 -0.35 -26.84 -25.04
C PRO A 14 0.50 -25.67 -24.55
N THR A 15 1.57 -25.35 -25.29
CA THR A 15 2.50 -24.25 -24.98
C THR A 15 1.81 -22.90 -24.76
N ASP A 16 0.77 -22.61 -25.55
CA ASP A 16 0.03 -21.34 -25.46
C ASP A 16 -0.69 -21.20 -24.10
N LEU A 17 -1.33 -22.27 -23.64
CA LEU A 17 -2.02 -22.27 -22.36
C LEU A 17 -1.06 -22.31 -21.16
N LYS A 18 0.16 -22.83 -21.33
CA LYS A 18 1.19 -22.73 -20.28
C LYS A 18 1.58 -21.28 -20.02
N GLN A 19 1.61 -20.45 -21.06
CA GLN A 19 1.90 -19.03 -20.93
C GLN A 19 0.78 -18.32 -20.14
N GLU A 20 -0.48 -18.58 -20.48
CA GLU A 20 -1.63 -18.04 -19.72
C GLU A 20 -1.61 -18.45 -18.25
N VAL A 21 -1.22 -19.70 -17.95
CA VAL A 21 -1.11 -20.17 -16.57
C VAL A 21 0.03 -19.46 -15.83
N SER A 22 1.18 -19.24 -16.49
CA SER A 22 2.28 -18.44 -15.91
C SER A 22 1.82 -17.03 -15.57
N ASP A 23 1.18 -16.35 -16.52
CA ASP A 23 0.67 -14.99 -16.34
C ASP A 23 -0.39 -14.93 -15.23
N PHE A 24 -1.21 -15.98 -15.10
CA PHE A 24 -2.20 -16.08 -14.04
C PHE A 24 -1.57 -16.32 -12.66
N ILE A 25 -0.50 -17.11 -12.58
CA ILE A 25 0.27 -17.30 -11.34
C ILE A 25 0.87 -15.96 -10.91
N ASP A 26 1.48 -15.22 -11.83
CA ASP A 26 2.03 -13.88 -11.55
C ASP A 26 0.93 -12.91 -11.10
N PHE A 27 -0.22 -12.94 -11.76
CA PHE A 27 -1.40 -12.17 -11.35
C PHE A 27 -1.87 -12.53 -9.93
N LEU A 28 -1.93 -13.81 -9.58
CA LEU A 28 -2.33 -14.25 -8.24
C LEU A 28 -1.30 -13.87 -7.18
N LEU A 29 0.00 -13.92 -7.49
CA LEU A 29 1.08 -13.43 -6.62
C LEU A 29 0.98 -11.91 -6.40
N GLN A 30 0.69 -11.16 -7.46
CA GLN A 30 0.46 -9.72 -7.37
C GLN A 30 -0.83 -9.37 -6.61
N LYS A 31 -1.88 -10.19 -6.75
CA LYS A 31 -3.17 -9.98 -6.05
C LYS A 31 -3.09 -10.33 -4.57
N SER A 32 -2.35 -11.38 -4.22
CA SER A 32 -2.16 -11.84 -2.85
C SER A 32 -1.13 -11.02 -2.07
N SER A 33 -0.17 -10.39 -2.76
CA SER A 33 0.64 -9.32 -2.17
C SER A 33 -0.25 -8.12 -1.88
N SER A 34 -0.90 -8.17 -0.72
CA SER A 34 -1.77 -7.12 -0.20
C SER A 34 -1.13 -5.77 -0.48
N LYS A 35 -1.78 -4.96 -1.34
CA LYS A 35 -1.44 -3.55 -1.45
C LYS A 35 -1.62 -3.02 -0.04
N LYS A 36 -0.51 -2.81 0.68
CA LYS A 36 -0.54 -2.12 1.98
C LYS A 36 -1.17 -0.78 1.67
N ASN A 37 -2.46 -0.66 1.95
CA ASN A 37 -3.18 0.58 1.74
C ASN A 37 -2.46 1.59 2.63
N LYS A 38 -1.67 2.46 2.01
CA LYS A 38 -1.00 3.54 2.72
C LYS A 38 -2.12 4.28 3.43
N ILE A 39 -2.05 4.36 4.76
CA ILE A 39 -3.02 5.10 5.55
C ILE A 39 -2.82 6.56 5.16
N VAL A 40 -3.70 7.08 4.31
CA VAL A 40 -3.72 8.49 3.93
C VAL A 40 -4.63 9.20 4.93
N PRO A 41 -4.11 10.17 5.70
CA PRO A 41 -4.94 10.96 6.61
C PRO A 41 -6.01 11.69 5.80
N LYS A 42 -7.24 11.70 6.31
CA LYS A 42 -8.37 12.39 5.70
C LYS A 42 -8.53 13.77 6.35
N PHE A 43 -9.19 14.70 5.66
CA PHE A 43 -9.54 15.97 6.26
C PHE A 43 -10.27 15.76 7.59
N GLY A 44 -9.82 16.43 8.64
CA GLY A 44 -10.37 16.28 9.99
C GLY A 44 -9.84 15.10 10.80
N SER A 45 -8.85 14.31 10.32
CA SER A 45 -8.23 13.23 11.12
C SER A 45 -7.66 13.67 12.47
N ALA A 46 -7.31 14.96 12.62
CA ALA A 46 -6.83 15.55 13.86
C ALA A 46 -7.82 16.52 14.53
N LYS A 47 -9.10 16.54 14.12
CA LYS A 47 -10.10 17.47 14.66
C LYS A 47 -10.24 17.29 16.17
N GLY A 48 -10.06 18.37 16.93
CA GLY A 48 -10.13 18.37 18.40
C GLY A 48 -8.92 17.75 19.11
N LYS A 49 -7.87 17.35 18.37
CA LYS A 49 -6.63 16.81 18.95
C LYS A 49 -5.55 17.87 19.16
N ILE A 50 -5.65 19.00 18.45
CA ILE A 50 -4.71 20.11 18.54
C ILE A 50 -5.37 21.23 19.33
N LYS A 51 -4.69 21.74 20.35
CA LYS A 51 -5.05 22.95 21.08
C LYS A 51 -3.98 24.00 20.78
N MET A 52 -4.38 25.14 20.27
CA MET A 52 -3.51 26.28 20.01
C MET A 52 -3.54 27.19 21.24
N SER A 53 -2.37 27.66 21.67
CA SER A 53 -2.28 28.64 22.76
C SER A 53 -2.66 30.03 22.26
N PRO A 54 -3.13 30.95 23.13
CA PRO A 54 -3.52 32.30 22.73
C PRO A 54 -2.35 33.15 22.19
N ASP A 55 -1.12 32.79 22.51
CA ASP A 55 0.14 33.45 22.15
C ASP A 55 0.82 32.83 20.90
N PHE A 56 0.14 31.96 20.16
CA PHE A 56 0.74 31.24 19.02
C PHE A 56 1.31 32.16 17.93
N ASP A 57 0.66 33.31 17.71
CA ASP A 57 1.08 34.29 16.71
C ASP A 57 2.16 35.27 17.24
N GLU A 58 2.54 35.17 18.52
CA GLU A 58 3.56 36.05 19.10
C GLU A 58 4.95 35.69 18.55
N PRO A 59 5.78 36.69 18.21
CA PRO A 59 7.13 36.44 17.72
C PRO A 59 7.94 35.78 18.84
N LEU A 60 8.59 34.66 18.49
CA LEU A 60 9.56 34.04 19.38
C LEU A 60 10.70 35.03 19.63
N GLU A 61 11.12 35.17 20.89
CA GLU A 61 12.19 36.09 21.30
C GLU A 61 13.46 35.94 20.44
N ASP A 62 13.84 34.70 20.15
CA ASP A 62 15.01 34.35 19.33
C ASP A 62 14.84 34.70 17.83
N PHE A 63 13.62 35.00 17.39
CA PHE A 63 13.28 35.34 16.00
C PHE A 63 12.91 36.82 15.82
N LYS A 64 12.94 37.63 16.88
CA LYS A 64 12.64 39.08 16.80
C LYS A 64 13.57 39.84 15.87
N GLU A 65 14.82 39.40 15.71
CA GLU A 65 15.79 40.04 14.80
C GLU A 65 15.48 39.80 13.31
N TYR A 66 14.58 38.86 13.00
CA TYR A 66 14.24 38.44 11.62
C TYR A 66 12.82 38.83 11.17
N MET A 67 12.01 39.44 12.03
CA MET A 67 10.64 39.90 11.76
C MET A 67 10.58 41.43 11.64
#